data_AF-A0A6F8XD07-F1
#
_entry.id   AF-A0A6F8XD07-F1
#
_cell.length_a   1.000
_cell.length_b   1.000
_cell.length_c   1.000
_cell.angle_alpha   90.00
_cell.angle_beta   90.00
_cell.angle_gamma   90.00
#
_symmetry.space_group_name_H-M   'P 1'
#
loop_
_entity.id
_entity.type
_entity.pdbx_description
1 polymer ?
#
loop_
_entity_poly.entity_id
_entity_poly.type
_entity_poly.pdbx_seq_one_letter_code
_entity_poly.pdbx_strand_id
1 'polypeptide(L)'
;MTVFLDMQRKQEPVIFAVPGHGKDAIKAFSAFLSAHGGDPDNVVEVVCDMSQAFLSGVAENLPKAEVTVDWFHIVQTFTKRLDEVRKKERREQEHPKSLRWALLKSLENENLTPKQLVALQELVADQSATSDAWVIKEKLRWIQKASTPRAARWRITNYLKVMKAAVAEKPLLKPMGKALATLERHADAVVRRWLSGLTNARLEGMNGLFQAARSRARGYRNEANFIAMIYLIGSPVGRLFDQAKST
;
A
#
# COMPACT_ATOMS: atom_id res chain seq x y z
N MET A 1 -12.48 -9.65 1.83
CA MET A 1 -13.27 -8.87 0.85
C MET A 1 -12.34 -8.00 0.05
N THR A 2 -12.56 -7.97 -1.25
CA THR A 2 -11.88 -7.13 -2.24
C THR A 2 -12.91 -6.17 -2.84
N VAL A 3 -12.55 -4.91 -3.01
CA VAL A 3 -13.40 -3.88 -3.62
C VAL A 3 -12.68 -3.31 -4.84
N PHE A 4 -13.38 -3.24 -5.95
CA PHE A 4 -12.93 -2.69 -7.21
C PHE A 4 -13.55 -1.32 -7.42
N LEU A 5 -12.69 -0.36 -7.77
CA LEU A 5 -13.08 1.01 -8.05
C LEU A 5 -12.79 1.35 -9.51
N ASP A 6 -13.71 2.07 -10.14
CA ASP A 6 -13.44 2.79 -11.38
C ASP A 6 -12.76 4.13 -11.06
N MET A 7 -11.48 4.23 -11.44
CA MET A 7 -10.66 5.40 -11.15
C MET A 7 -11.06 6.64 -11.97
N GLN A 8 -11.82 6.49 -13.06
CA GLN A 8 -12.32 7.60 -13.86
C GLN A 8 -13.56 8.26 -13.23
N ARG A 9 -14.33 7.52 -12.43
CA ARG A 9 -15.49 8.06 -11.71
C ARG A 9 -15.05 8.97 -10.57
N LYS A 10 -15.56 10.21 -10.57
CA LYS A 10 -15.30 11.18 -9.50
C LYS A 10 -16.14 10.94 -8.26
N GLN A 11 -17.36 10.42 -8.45
CA GLN A 11 -18.31 10.11 -7.39
C GLN A 11 -18.73 8.65 -7.54
N GLU A 12 -19.00 7.99 -6.43
CA GLU A 12 -19.48 6.60 -6.40
C GLU A 12 -18.65 5.64 -7.28
N PRO A 13 -17.33 5.51 -7.00
CA PRO A 13 -16.43 4.77 -7.85
C PRO A 13 -16.55 3.25 -7.70
N VAL A 14 -17.30 2.73 -6.72
CA VAL A 14 -17.40 1.29 -6.49
C VAL A 14 -18.15 0.62 -7.63
N ILE A 15 -17.48 -0.32 -8.29
CA ILE A 15 -18.06 -1.11 -9.39
C ILE A 15 -18.33 -2.55 -8.99
N PHE A 16 -17.49 -3.14 -8.12
CA PHE A 16 -17.64 -4.53 -7.71
C PHE A 16 -17.03 -4.76 -6.33
N ALA A 17 -17.68 -5.58 -5.51
CA ALA A 17 -17.16 -6.02 -4.22
C ALA A 17 -17.46 -7.51 -4.03
N VAL A 18 -16.46 -8.26 -3.58
CA VAL A 18 -16.52 -9.73 -3.47
C VAL A 18 -15.81 -10.23 -2.21
N PRO A 19 -16.28 -11.32 -1.58
CA PRO A 19 -15.55 -12.02 -0.53
C PRO A 19 -14.12 -12.43 -0.95
N GLY A 20 -13.27 -12.66 0.04
CA GLY A 20 -11.90 -13.13 -0.20
C GLY A 20 -10.94 -12.07 -0.73
N HIS A 21 -9.78 -12.54 -1.20
CA HIS A 21 -8.65 -11.75 -1.68
C HIS A 21 -7.83 -12.52 -2.72
N GLY A 22 -7.08 -11.82 -3.56
CA GLY A 22 -6.13 -12.44 -4.50
C GLY A 22 -6.78 -12.90 -5.80
N LYS A 23 -6.29 -14.02 -6.34
CA LYS A 23 -6.58 -14.49 -7.70
C LYS A 23 -8.07 -14.68 -7.97
N ASP A 24 -8.80 -15.30 -7.04
CA ASP A 24 -10.23 -15.58 -7.21
C ASP A 24 -11.07 -14.30 -7.28
N ALA A 25 -10.66 -13.25 -6.57
CA ALA A 25 -11.35 -11.95 -6.63
C ALA A 25 -11.20 -11.30 -8.01
N ILE A 26 -10.01 -11.39 -8.62
CA ILE A 26 -9.78 -10.88 -9.99
C ILE A 26 -10.57 -11.69 -11.01
N LYS A 27 -10.58 -13.03 -10.90
CA LYS A 27 -11.37 -13.90 -11.77
C LYS A 27 -12.87 -13.58 -11.67
N ALA A 28 -13.39 -13.41 -10.45
CA ALA A 28 -14.78 -13.01 -10.23
C ALA A 28 -15.09 -11.64 -10.83
N PHE A 29 -14.16 -10.68 -10.74
CA PHE A 29 -14.32 -9.37 -11.36
C PHE A 29 -14.33 -9.43 -12.89
N SER A 30 -13.44 -10.22 -13.51
CA SER A 30 -13.44 -10.43 -14.96
C SER A 30 -14.75 -11.05 -15.46
N ALA A 31 -15.26 -12.05 -14.74
CA ALA A 31 -16.56 -12.66 -15.03
C ALA A 31 -17.70 -11.66 -14.85
N PHE A 32 -17.65 -10.83 -13.80
CA PHE A 32 -18.62 -9.77 -13.55
C PHE A 32 -18.64 -8.74 -14.70
N LEU A 33 -17.49 -8.27 -15.17
CA LEU A 33 -17.41 -7.35 -16.32
C LEU A 33 -18.10 -7.95 -17.54
N SER A 34 -17.71 -9.18 -17.90
CA SER A 34 -18.26 -9.88 -19.08
C SER A 34 -19.78 -10.06 -18.98
N ALA A 35 -20.28 -10.45 -17.81
CA ALA A 35 -21.71 -10.65 -17.57
C ALA A 35 -22.54 -9.35 -17.67
N HIS A 36 -21.91 -8.18 -17.51
CA HIS A 36 -22.56 -6.87 -17.57
C HIS A 36 -22.20 -6.09 -18.84
N GLY A 37 -21.74 -6.78 -19.89
CA GLY A 37 -21.41 -6.18 -21.19
C GLY A 37 -20.10 -5.37 -21.22
N GLY A 38 -19.30 -5.45 -20.16
CA GLY A 38 -17.93 -4.96 -20.15
C GLY A 38 -16.96 -5.98 -20.73
N ASP A 39 -15.84 -5.49 -21.25
CA ASP A 39 -14.76 -6.34 -21.74
C ASP A 39 -13.56 -6.25 -20.78
N PRO A 40 -13.11 -7.37 -20.16
CA PRO A 40 -11.90 -7.41 -19.33
C PRO A 40 -10.66 -6.86 -20.05
N ASP A 41 -10.59 -6.98 -21.38
CA ASP A 41 -9.48 -6.47 -22.18
C ASP A 41 -9.43 -4.93 -22.27
N ASN A 42 -10.53 -4.25 -21.90
CA ASN A 42 -10.57 -2.79 -21.83
C ASN A 42 -10.02 -2.24 -20.52
N VAL A 43 -9.66 -3.11 -19.55
CA VAL A 43 -8.95 -2.68 -18.34
C VAL A 43 -7.49 -2.43 -18.70
N VAL A 44 -7.09 -1.16 -18.72
CA VAL A 44 -5.74 -0.74 -19.15
C VAL A 44 -4.73 -0.68 -18.01
N GLU A 45 -5.18 -0.50 -16.77
CA GLU A 45 -4.30 -0.33 -15.62
C GLU A 45 -4.99 -0.82 -14.34
N VAL A 46 -4.25 -1.56 -13.52
CA VAL A 46 -4.67 -2.00 -12.18
C VAL A 46 -3.69 -1.44 -11.17
N VAL A 47 -4.20 -0.65 -10.23
CA VAL A 47 -3.43 -0.21 -9.06
C VAL A 47 -3.74 -1.14 -7.91
N CYS A 48 -2.73 -1.87 -7.42
CA CYS A 48 -2.92 -2.83 -6.34
C CYS A 48 -1.72 -2.92 -5.40
N ASP A 49 -1.87 -3.76 -4.38
CA ASP A 49 -0.77 -4.14 -3.50
C ASP A 49 0.22 -5.09 -4.18
N MET A 50 1.25 -5.51 -3.43
CA MET A 50 2.30 -6.41 -3.91
C MET A 50 1.95 -7.91 -3.75
N SER A 51 0.68 -8.26 -3.53
CA SER A 51 0.26 -9.64 -3.34
C SER A 51 0.46 -10.44 -4.63
N GLN A 52 1.28 -11.49 -4.55
CA GLN A 52 1.54 -12.36 -5.70
C GLN A 52 0.27 -13.00 -6.26
N ALA A 53 -0.71 -13.29 -5.39
CA ALA A 53 -2.01 -13.81 -5.81
C ALA A 53 -2.79 -12.77 -6.64
N PHE A 54 -2.73 -11.49 -6.29
CA PHE A 54 -3.32 -10.42 -7.09
C PHE A 54 -2.60 -10.26 -8.42
N LEU A 55 -1.27 -10.15 -8.39
CA LEU A 55 -0.46 -9.96 -9.60
C LEU A 55 -0.68 -11.09 -10.61
N SER A 56 -0.71 -12.33 -10.15
CA SER A 56 -0.98 -13.50 -11.00
C SER A 56 -2.42 -13.49 -11.51
N GLY A 57 -3.39 -13.11 -10.66
CA GLY A 57 -4.79 -12.99 -11.05
C GLY A 57 -5.01 -11.95 -12.15
N VAL A 58 -4.34 -10.79 -12.06
CA VAL A 58 -4.38 -9.74 -13.08
C VAL A 58 -3.77 -10.25 -14.38
N ALA A 59 -2.57 -10.83 -14.34
CA ALA A 59 -1.92 -11.35 -15.55
C ALA A 59 -2.76 -12.40 -16.29
N GLU A 60 -3.51 -13.23 -15.56
CA GLU A 60 -4.32 -14.30 -16.15
C GLU A 60 -5.70 -13.84 -16.66
N ASN A 61 -6.35 -12.88 -15.99
CA ASN A 61 -7.75 -12.52 -16.30
C ASN A 61 -7.91 -11.11 -16.87
N LEU A 62 -6.87 -10.27 -16.77
CA LEU A 62 -6.84 -8.91 -17.30
C LEU A 62 -5.52 -8.71 -18.07
N PRO A 63 -5.27 -9.50 -19.14
CA PRO A 63 -3.93 -9.61 -19.75
C PRO A 63 -3.41 -8.34 -20.41
N LYS A 64 -4.31 -7.40 -20.75
CA LYS A 64 -3.96 -6.07 -21.30
C LYS A 64 -3.75 -5.01 -20.22
N ALA A 65 -4.03 -5.32 -18.96
CA ALA A 65 -3.87 -4.39 -17.87
C ALA A 65 -2.41 -4.32 -17.42
N GLU A 66 -1.89 -3.10 -17.36
CA GLU A 66 -0.61 -2.82 -16.73
C GLU A 66 -0.78 -2.72 -15.23
N VAL A 67 0.24 -3.13 -14.47
CA VAL A 67 0.16 -3.14 -13.00
C VAL A 67 1.00 -2.01 -12.41
N THR A 68 0.33 -1.12 -11.68
CA THR A 68 0.99 -0.15 -10.80
C THR A 68 0.94 -0.64 -9.36
N VAL A 69 2.12 -0.86 -8.77
CA VAL A 69 2.23 -1.17 -7.33
C VAL A 69 2.12 0.13 -6.54
N ASP A 70 1.25 0.12 -5.53
CA ASP A 70 1.12 1.25 -4.62
C ASP A 70 2.36 1.42 -3.73
N TRP A 71 2.88 2.66 -3.73
CA TRP A 71 4.03 3.06 -2.96
C TRP A 71 3.82 2.92 -1.45
N PHE A 72 2.60 3.08 -0.95
CA PHE A 72 2.30 2.88 0.47
C PHE A 72 2.74 1.49 0.95
N HIS A 73 2.46 0.44 0.17
CA HIS A 73 2.84 -0.93 0.53
C HIS A 73 4.36 -1.16 0.50
N ILE A 74 5.10 -0.44 -0.35
CA ILE A 74 6.57 -0.42 -0.30
C ILE A 74 7.02 0.13 1.05
N VAL A 75 6.55 1.33 1.43
CA VAL A 75 6.91 1.96 2.72
C VAL A 75 6.48 1.09 3.91
N GLN A 76 5.30 0.49 3.86
CA GLN A 76 4.80 -0.42 4.89
C GLN A 76 5.69 -1.65 5.03
N THR A 77 6.19 -2.21 3.92
CA THR A 77 7.14 -3.32 3.93
C THR A 77 8.43 -2.94 4.64
N PHE A 78 9.03 -1.80 4.30
CA PHE A 78 10.24 -1.32 4.97
C PHE A 78 10.01 -1.00 6.45
N THR A 79 8.86 -0.42 6.78
CA THR A 79 8.48 -0.11 8.16
C THR A 79 8.33 -1.38 9.00
N LYS A 80 7.71 -2.43 8.44
CA LYS A 80 7.62 -3.74 9.09
C LYS A 80 9.01 -4.34 9.35
N ARG A 81 9.90 -4.29 8.36
CA ARG A 81 11.27 -4.83 8.49
C ARG A 81 12.12 -4.03 9.47
N LEU A 82 11.97 -2.71 9.50
CA LEU A 82 12.56 -1.85 10.53
C LEU A 82 12.10 -2.26 11.94
N ASP A 83 10.81 -2.51 12.15
CA ASP A 83 10.33 -2.98 13.45
C ASP A 83 10.88 -4.37 13.82
N GLU A 84 11.12 -5.25 12.83
CA GLU A 84 11.81 -6.52 13.04
C GLU A 84 13.27 -6.33 13.48
N VAL A 85 14.02 -5.40 12.87
CA VAL A 85 15.38 -5.05 13.31
C VAL A 85 15.35 -4.52 14.75
N ARG A 86 14.50 -3.53 15.03
CA ARG A 86 14.33 -2.93 16.36
C ARG A 86 13.99 -3.96 17.43
N LYS A 87 13.14 -4.94 17.11
CA LYS A 87 12.77 -6.01 18.05
C LYS A 87 13.92 -6.98 18.33
N LYS A 88 14.78 -7.24 17.34
CA LYS A 88 15.97 -8.08 17.51
C LYS A 88 17.00 -7.36 18.36
N GLU A 89 17.35 -6.14 17.98
CA GLU A 89 18.35 -5.32 18.68
C GLU A 89 17.93 -4.99 20.11
N ARG A 90 16.63 -4.80 20.38
CA ARG A 90 16.11 -4.62 21.75
C ARG A 90 16.50 -5.74 22.72
N ARG A 91 16.76 -6.96 22.22
CA ARG A 91 17.19 -8.09 23.06
C ARG A 91 18.64 -7.93 23.55
N GLU A 92 19.41 -7.08 22.89
CA GLU A 92 20.83 -6.82 23.13
C GLU A 92 21.04 -5.45 23.79
N GLN A 93 20.21 -4.46 23.47
CA GLN A 93 20.30 -3.09 23.99
C GLN A 93 18.91 -2.51 24.31
N GLU A 94 18.76 -1.79 25.42
CA GLU A 94 17.50 -1.08 25.68
C GLU A 94 17.31 0.09 24.72
N HIS A 95 16.07 0.28 24.26
CA HIS A 95 15.70 1.42 23.43
C HIS A 95 14.57 2.23 24.08
N PRO A 96 14.55 3.57 23.87
CA PRO A 96 13.50 4.44 24.39
C PRO A 96 12.08 3.93 24.08
N LYS A 97 11.16 4.06 25.04
CA LYS A 97 9.76 3.59 24.89
C LYS A 97 9.03 4.31 23.74
N SER A 98 9.33 5.58 23.51
CA SER A 98 8.74 6.40 22.44
C SER A 98 9.26 6.06 21.03
N LEU A 99 10.42 5.41 20.93
CA LEU A 99 11.11 5.14 19.67
C LEU A 99 10.22 4.41 18.67
N ARG A 100 9.47 3.39 19.14
CA ARG A 100 8.57 2.62 18.28
C ARG A 100 7.60 3.53 17.51
N TRP A 101 6.99 4.49 18.18
CA TRP A 101 6.00 5.38 17.58
C TRP A 101 6.65 6.48 16.73
N ALA A 102 7.88 6.87 17.07
CA ALA A 102 8.65 7.81 16.28
C ALA A 102 9.03 7.22 14.90
N LEU A 103 9.44 5.95 14.84
CA LEU A 103 9.85 5.27 13.61
C LEU A 103 8.72 5.08 12.58
N LEU A 104 7.46 5.11 13.03
CA LEU A 104 6.28 5.03 12.15
C LEU A 104 5.99 6.36 11.44
N LYS A 105 6.49 7.47 11.98
CA LYS A 105 6.18 8.81 11.48
C LYS A 105 7.18 9.26 10.43
N SER A 106 6.75 10.24 9.64
CA SER A 106 7.57 10.95 8.67
C SER A 106 8.30 12.10 9.35
N LEU A 107 9.60 12.25 9.08
CA LEU A 107 10.39 13.41 9.51
C LEU A 107 9.82 14.73 8.95
N GLU A 108 9.35 14.72 7.70
CA GLU A 108 8.92 15.93 6.98
C GLU A 108 7.47 16.34 7.31
N ASN A 109 6.68 15.51 8.00
CA ASN A 109 5.23 15.77 8.15
C ASN A 109 4.87 16.45 9.49
N GLU A 110 5.83 17.03 10.21
CA GLU A 110 5.68 17.84 11.44
C GLU A 110 4.85 17.22 12.60
N ASN A 111 4.38 15.98 12.47
CA ASN A 111 3.51 15.30 13.43
C ASN A 111 4.29 14.59 14.55
N LEU A 112 5.59 14.87 14.71
CA LEU A 112 6.43 14.27 15.74
C LEU A 112 6.29 15.06 17.05
N THR A 113 5.99 14.38 18.15
CA THR A 113 6.00 15.04 19.47
C THR A 113 7.44 15.34 19.89
N PRO A 114 7.69 16.30 20.81
CA PRO A 114 9.04 16.58 21.30
C PRO A 114 9.77 15.32 21.80
N LYS A 115 9.07 14.44 22.53
CA LYS A 115 9.61 13.15 23.00
C LYS A 115 9.98 12.17 21.88
N GLN A 116 9.33 12.28 20.72
CA GLN A 116 9.64 11.46 19.54
C GLN A 116 10.83 12.02 18.76
N LEU A 117 10.96 13.35 18.68
CA LEU A 117 12.12 14.01 18.09
C LEU A 117 13.40 13.67 18.85
N VAL A 118 13.39 13.80 20.18
CA VAL A 118 14.52 13.44 21.03
C VAL A 118 14.91 11.97 20.82
N ALA A 119 13.93 11.06 20.81
CA ALA A 119 14.21 9.63 20.58
C ALA A 119 14.81 9.34 19.19
N LEU A 120 14.47 10.12 18.15
CA LEU A 120 15.09 9.99 16.83
C LEU A 120 16.50 10.57 16.81
N GLN A 121 16.75 11.69 17.50
CA GLN A 121 18.10 12.25 17.63
C GLN A 121 19.04 11.30 18.36
N GLU A 122 18.59 10.72 19.48
CA GLU A 122 19.32 9.69 20.22
C GLU A 122 19.61 8.48 19.34
N LEU A 123 18.62 8.02 18.57
CA LEU A 123 18.81 6.90 17.64
C LEU A 123 19.89 7.18 16.60
N VAL A 124 19.89 8.37 16.00
CA VAL A 124 20.89 8.75 14.98
C VAL A 124 22.29 8.82 15.58
N ALA A 125 22.42 9.25 16.84
CA ALA A 125 23.69 9.32 17.55
C ALA A 125 24.26 7.94 17.95
N ASP A 126 23.38 6.98 18.24
CA ASP A 126 23.71 5.64 18.76
C ASP A 126 24.35 4.69 17.71
N GLN A 127 24.34 5.06 16.42
CA GLN A 127 24.90 4.24 15.31
C GLN A 127 24.45 2.76 15.31
N SER A 128 23.27 2.49 15.89
CA SER A 128 22.72 1.14 16.04
C SER A 128 22.15 0.61 14.73
N ALA A 129 21.91 -0.71 14.65
CA ALA A 129 21.26 -1.33 13.49
C ALA A 129 19.84 -0.79 13.30
N THR A 130 19.12 -0.44 14.37
CA THR A 130 17.83 0.26 14.24
C THR A 130 17.99 1.63 13.58
N SER A 131 19.07 2.35 13.89
CA SER A 131 19.40 3.63 13.26
C SER A 131 19.65 3.48 11.76
N ASP A 132 20.51 2.53 11.39
CA ASP A 132 20.79 2.19 9.98
C ASP A 132 19.50 1.79 9.23
N ALA A 133 18.69 0.91 9.82
CA ALA A 133 17.43 0.47 9.23
C ALA A 133 16.45 1.64 9.02
N TRP A 134 16.42 2.59 9.95
CA TRP A 134 15.58 3.78 9.83
C TRP A 134 16.09 4.70 8.72
N VAL A 135 17.39 4.95 8.62
CA VAL A 135 18.00 5.71 7.51
C VAL A 135 17.67 5.07 6.16
N ILE A 136 17.78 3.74 6.04
CA ILE A 136 17.42 3.01 4.83
C ILE A 136 15.95 3.29 4.46
N LYS A 137 15.02 3.16 5.41
CA LYS A 137 13.59 3.45 5.18
C LYS A 137 13.37 4.91 4.76
N GLU A 138 13.94 5.88 5.48
CA GLU A 138 13.70 7.31 5.19
C GLU A 138 14.30 7.74 3.84
N LYS A 139 15.42 7.15 3.43
CA LYS A 139 16.02 7.39 2.10
C LYS A 139 15.13 6.92 0.93
N LEU A 140 14.08 6.12 1.16
CA LEU A 140 13.08 5.82 0.13
C LEU A 140 12.40 7.08 -0.42
N ARG A 141 12.27 8.14 0.38
CA ARG A 141 11.69 9.43 -0.06
C ARG A 141 12.42 10.03 -1.24
N TRP A 142 13.72 9.79 -1.33
CA TRP A 142 14.51 10.26 -2.47
C TRP A 142 13.97 9.69 -3.78
N ILE A 143 13.47 8.45 -3.80
CA ILE A 143 12.82 7.86 -4.98
C ILE A 143 11.52 8.60 -5.31
N GLN A 144 10.67 8.89 -4.31
CA GLN A 144 9.41 9.61 -4.53
C GLN A 144 9.58 10.99 -5.14
N LYS A 145 10.70 11.68 -4.84
CA LYS A 145 11.02 13.01 -5.38
C LYS A 145 11.41 12.96 -6.88
N ALA A 146 11.30 11.81 -7.56
CA ALA A 146 11.57 11.71 -8.99
C ALA A 146 10.50 12.43 -9.81
N SER A 147 10.91 13.15 -10.85
CA SER A 147 10.00 13.88 -11.75
C SER A 147 9.59 13.09 -12.99
N THR A 148 10.31 12.02 -13.32
CA THR A 148 10.07 11.23 -14.54
C THR A 148 10.24 9.72 -14.26
N PRO A 149 9.64 8.83 -15.08
CA PRO A 149 9.85 7.39 -14.97
C PRO A 149 11.34 7.00 -15.07
N ARG A 150 12.10 7.66 -15.97
CA ARG A 150 13.54 7.44 -16.12
C ARG A 150 14.31 7.83 -14.84
N ALA A 151 13.96 8.97 -14.25
CA ALA A 151 14.56 9.40 -12.99
C ALA A 151 14.20 8.43 -11.83
N ALA A 152 12.94 7.98 -11.76
CA ALA A 152 12.50 7.01 -10.75
C ALA A 152 13.28 5.70 -10.85
N ARG A 153 13.40 5.15 -12.07
CA ARG A 153 14.18 3.94 -12.34
C ARG A 153 15.64 4.09 -11.90
N TRP A 154 16.29 5.19 -12.31
CA TRP A 154 17.68 5.45 -11.91
C TRP A 154 17.82 5.59 -10.38
N ARG A 155 16.91 6.29 -9.71
CA ARG A 155 16.93 6.42 -8.25
C ARG A 155 16.74 5.08 -7.55
N ILE A 156 15.82 4.23 -8.01
CA ILE A 156 15.62 2.88 -7.47
C ILE A 156 16.90 2.05 -7.63
N THR A 157 17.49 2.01 -8.83
CA THR A 157 18.73 1.26 -9.07
C THR A 157 19.87 1.71 -8.16
N ASN A 158 20.10 3.02 -8.04
CA ASN A 158 21.17 3.55 -7.19
C ASN A 158 20.88 3.33 -5.70
N TYR A 159 19.64 3.54 -5.27
CA TYR A 159 19.21 3.25 -3.91
C TYR A 159 19.45 1.78 -3.57
N LEU A 160 19.00 0.84 -4.41
CA LEU A 160 19.21 -0.59 -4.19
C LEU A 160 20.69 -0.95 -4.12
N LYS A 161 21.53 -0.41 -5.02
CA LYS A 161 22.98 -0.63 -5.01
C LYS A 161 23.60 -0.22 -3.67
N VAL A 162 23.36 1.01 -3.24
CA VAL A 162 23.95 1.57 -1.99
C VAL A 162 23.41 0.84 -0.76
N MET A 163 22.10 0.63 -0.68
CA MET A 163 21.50 0.02 0.51
C MET A 163 21.79 -1.47 0.63
N LYS A 164 21.90 -2.20 -0.49
CA LYS A 164 22.33 -3.61 -0.45
C LYS A 164 23.75 -3.76 0.09
N ALA A 165 24.67 -2.90 -0.34
CA ALA A 165 26.03 -2.88 0.20
C ALA A 165 26.02 -2.55 1.70
N ALA A 166 25.18 -1.60 2.14
CA ALA A 166 25.07 -1.20 3.54
C ALA A 166 24.56 -2.32 4.47
N VAL A 167 23.80 -3.30 3.96
CA VAL A 167 23.23 -4.39 4.77
C VAL A 167 23.95 -5.73 4.65
N ALA A 168 24.83 -5.91 3.66
CA ALA A 168 25.38 -7.22 3.28
C ALA A 168 26.05 -7.96 4.46
N GLU A 169 26.90 -7.26 5.21
CA GLU A 169 27.69 -7.82 6.31
C GLU A 169 27.10 -7.55 7.71
N LYS A 170 25.83 -7.14 7.79
CA LYS A 170 25.17 -6.77 9.06
C LYS A 170 24.04 -7.75 9.39
N PRO A 171 24.27 -8.77 10.25
CA PRO A 171 23.28 -9.80 10.55
C PRO A 171 21.94 -9.26 11.08
N LEU A 172 21.98 -8.21 11.90
CA LEU A 172 20.79 -7.55 12.43
C LEU A 172 19.95 -6.89 11.32
N LEU A 173 20.56 -6.47 10.21
CA LEU A 173 19.90 -5.83 9.06
C LEU A 173 19.37 -6.81 8.00
N LYS A 174 19.50 -8.13 8.20
CA LYS A 174 18.88 -9.13 7.31
C LYS A 174 17.39 -8.86 6.99
N PRO A 175 16.53 -8.40 7.92
CA PRO A 175 15.17 -7.99 7.59
C PRO A 175 15.09 -6.88 6.53
N MET A 176 15.99 -5.89 6.59
CA MET A 176 16.05 -4.81 5.59
C MET A 176 16.47 -5.33 4.22
N GLY A 177 17.40 -6.30 4.17
CA GLY A 177 17.73 -7.02 2.93
C GLY A 177 16.49 -7.62 2.24
N LYS A 178 15.54 -8.17 3.01
CA LYS A 178 14.26 -8.68 2.47
C LYS A 178 13.36 -7.58 1.91
N ALA A 179 13.35 -6.39 2.54
CA ALA A 179 12.61 -5.24 2.01
C ALA A 179 13.23 -4.74 0.69
N LEU A 180 14.56 -4.65 0.61
CA LEU A 180 15.28 -4.27 -0.61
C LEU A 180 15.01 -5.25 -1.75
N ALA A 181 15.05 -6.57 -1.50
CA ALA A 181 14.69 -7.58 -2.49
C ALA A 181 13.23 -7.46 -2.96
N THR A 182 12.32 -7.04 -2.06
CA THR A 182 10.92 -6.80 -2.42
C THR A 182 10.78 -5.59 -3.35
N LEU A 183 11.48 -4.48 -3.05
CA LEU A 183 11.50 -3.30 -3.93
C LEU A 183 12.11 -3.62 -5.29
N GLU A 184 13.22 -4.38 -5.32
CA GLU A 184 13.86 -4.78 -6.57
C GLU A 184 12.93 -5.61 -7.46
N ARG A 185 12.28 -6.63 -6.89
CA ARG A 185 11.33 -7.47 -7.62
C ARG A 185 10.17 -6.68 -8.23
N HIS A 186 9.74 -5.61 -7.56
CA HIS A 186 8.58 -4.79 -7.96
C HIS A 186 8.97 -3.45 -8.57
N ALA A 187 10.25 -3.24 -8.92
CA ALA A 187 10.76 -1.95 -9.34
C ALA A 187 10.04 -1.39 -10.57
N ASP A 188 9.75 -2.24 -11.56
CA ASP A 188 9.04 -1.83 -12.78
C ASP A 188 7.59 -1.40 -12.49
N ALA A 189 6.86 -2.19 -11.70
CA ALA A 189 5.49 -1.87 -11.30
C ALA A 189 5.43 -0.61 -10.41
N VAL A 190 6.48 -0.31 -9.65
CA VAL A 190 6.60 0.95 -8.90
C VAL A 190 6.85 2.13 -9.84
N VAL A 191 7.74 1.99 -10.83
CA VAL A 191 8.02 3.04 -11.82
C VAL A 191 6.78 3.38 -12.65
N ARG A 192 5.89 2.41 -12.89
CA ARG A 192 4.64 2.57 -13.64
C ARG A 192 3.75 3.72 -13.12
N ARG A 193 3.79 4.00 -11.81
CA ARG A 193 3.09 5.14 -11.20
C ARG A 193 3.39 6.47 -11.89
N TRP A 194 4.62 6.69 -12.36
CA TRP A 194 5.01 7.92 -13.05
C TRP A 194 4.50 7.99 -14.50
N LEU A 195 4.03 6.87 -15.06
CA LEU A 195 3.37 6.81 -16.36
C LEU A 195 1.86 6.95 -16.22
N SER A 196 1.25 6.21 -15.29
CA SER A 196 -0.21 6.20 -15.11
C SER A 196 -0.74 7.43 -14.36
N GLY A 197 0.05 8.01 -13.45
CA GLY A 197 -0.40 9.03 -12.51
C GLY A 197 -1.43 8.54 -11.48
N LEU A 198 -1.79 7.26 -11.54
CA LEU A 198 -2.78 6.65 -10.64
C LEU A 198 -2.13 6.27 -9.32
N THR A 199 -2.91 6.40 -8.25
CA THR A 199 -2.52 5.99 -6.89
C THR A 199 -3.70 5.35 -6.20
N ASN A 200 -3.43 4.57 -5.16
CA ASN A 200 -4.46 3.90 -4.40
C ASN A 200 -5.18 4.80 -3.38
N ALA A 201 -4.84 6.11 -3.33
CA ALA A 201 -5.35 7.05 -2.33
C ALA A 201 -6.89 7.13 -2.31
N ARG A 202 -7.55 6.98 -3.46
CA ARG A 202 -9.02 6.92 -3.53
C ARG A 202 -9.57 5.66 -2.86
N LEU A 203 -8.96 4.50 -3.11
CA LEU A 203 -9.34 3.25 -2.47
C LEU A 203 -9.11 3.33 -0.95
N GLU A 204 -8.03 3.96 -0.50
CA GLU A 204 -7.78 4.18 0.93
C GLU A 204 -8.86 5.06 1.57
N GLY A 205 -9.25 6.16 0.91
CA GLY A 205 -10.34 7.02 1.36
C GLY A 205 -11.66 6.26 1.48
N MET A 206 -12.01 5.46 0.47
CA MET A 206 -13.19 4.60 0.48
C MET A 206 -13.11 3.52 1.57
N ASN A 207 -11.96 2.88 1.74
CA ASN A 207 -11.74 1.87 2.78
C ASN A 207 -11.93 2.48 4.18
N GLY A 208 -11.53 3.73 4.41
CA GLY A 208 -11.81 4.45 5.65
C GLY A 208 -13.32 4.51 5.95
N LEU A 209 -14.13 4.86 4.95
CA LEU A 209 -15.60 4.88 5.08
C LEU A 209 -16.18 3.48 5.34
N PHE A 210 -15.68 2.46 4.64
CA PHE A 210 -16.15 1.08 4.82
C PHE A 210 -15.80 0.53 6.21
N GLN A 211 -14.59 0.81 6.72
CA GLN A 211 -14.20 0.40 8.07
C GLN A 211 -14.98 1.17 9.13
N ALA A 212 -15.28 2.46 8.92
CA ALA A 212 -16.14 3.22 9.82
C ALA A 212 -17.56 2.63 9.89
N ALA A 213 -18.14 2.25 8.76
CA ALA A 213 -19.44 1.57 8.71
C ALA A 213 -19.40 0.22 9.46
N ARG A 214 -18.35 -0.59 9.22
CA ARG A 214 -18.14 -1.86 9.93
C ARG A 214 -17.99 -1.66 11.44
N SER A 215 -17.26 -0.64 11.86
CA SER A 215 -17.08 -0.31 13.27
C SER A 215 -18.41 0.09 13.91
N ARG A 216 -19.21 0.92 13.23
CA ARG A 216 -20.54 1.34 13.69
C ARG A 216 -21.49 0.15 13.88
N ALA A 217 -21.45 -0.81 12.97
CA ALA A 217 -22.24 -2.04 13.05
C ALA A 217 -21.73 -3.05 14.09
N ARG A 218 -20.57 -2.80 14.71
CA ARG A 218 -19.83 -3.77 15.55
C ARG A 218 -19.50 -5.06 14.80
N GLY A 219 -19.17 -4.92 13.52
CA GLY A 219 -18.93 -6.02 12.60
C GLY A 219 -20.19 -6.53 11.90
N TYR A 220 -20.01 -7.18 10.75
CA TYR A 220 -21.09 -7.84 10.02
C TYR A 220 -20.89 -9.35 10.12
N ARG A 221 -21.93 -10.08 10.52
CA ARG A 221 -21.91 -11.55 10.56
C ARG A 221 -21.93 -12.17 9.16
N ASN A 222 -22.65 -11.52 8.23
CA ASN A 222 -22.77 -11.94 6.84
C ASN A 222 -21.98 -10.98 5.94
N GLU A 223 -21.07 -11.50 5.12
CA GLU A 223 -20.28 -10.71 4.18
C GLU A 223 -21.14 -10.04 3.11
N ALA A 224 -22.26 -10.67 2.69
CA ALA A 224 -23.21 -10.07 1.76
C ALA A 224 -23.80 -8.76 2.29
N ASN A 225 -24.10 -8.70 3.60
CA ASN A 225 -24.58 -7.46 4.22
C ASN A 225 -23.51 -6.37 4.22
N PHE A 226 -22.24 -6.74 4.39
CA PHE A 226 -21.15 -5.77 4.33
C PHE A 226 -20.92 -5.27 2.89
N ILE A 227 -21.04 -6.16 1.90
CA ILE A 227 -21.02 -5.81 0.47
C ILE A 227 -22.16 -4.86 0.12
N ALA A 228 -23.39 -5.15 0.56
CA ALA A 228 -24.53 -4.26 0.36
C ALA A 228 -24.26 -2.86 0.94
N MET A 229 -23.66 -2.79 2.14
CA MET A 229 -23.26 -1.52 2.74
C MET A 229 -22.17 -0.79 1.97
N ILE A 230 -21.22 -1.51 1.37
CA ILE A 230 -20.21 -0.91 0.47
C ILE A 230 -20.87 -0.28 -0.75
N TYR A 231 -21.82 -0.98 -1.38
CA TYR A 231 -22.57 -0.41 -2.51
C TYR A 231 -23.40 0.80 -2.10
N LEU A 232 -24.05 0.78 -0.93
CA LEU A 232 -24.79 1.94 -0.41
C LEU A 232 -23.91 3.17 -0.17
N ILE A 233 -22.65 2.96 0.23
CA ILE A 233 -21.70 4.06 0.51
C ILE A 233 -21.04 4.58 -0.77
N GLY A 234 -20.70 3.68 -1.68
CA GLY A 234 -19.73 3.98 -2.74
C GLY A 234 -20.22 3.73 -4.16
N SER A 235 -21.48 3.40 -4.37
CA SER A 235 -22.05 3.16 -5.70
C SER A 235 -23.35 3.95 -5.92
N PRO A 236 -23.84 4.08 -7.17
CA PRO A 236 -25.08 4.80 -7.48
C PRO A 236 -26.35 4.24 -6.82
N VAL A 237 -26.29 3.01 -6.30
CA VAL A 237 -27.43 2.36 -5.61
C VAL A 237 -27.98 3.21 -4.47
N GLY A 238 -27.14 3.96 -3.76
CA GLY A 238 -27.60 4.85 -2.68
C GLY A 238 -28.63 5.88 -3.15
N ARG A 239 -28.42 6.48 -4.33
CA ARG A 239 -29.30 7.52 -4.89
C ARG A 239 -30.68 7.01 -5.26
N LEU A 240 -30.79 5.73 -5.63
CA LEU A 240 -32.06 5.11 -5.96
C LEU A 240 -33.02 5.10 -4.75
N PHE A 241 -32.48 5.02 -3.54
CA PHE A 241 -33.28 5.09 -2.31
C PHE A 241 -33.66 6.51 -1.91
N ASP A 242 -32.85 7.51 -2.26
CA ASP A 242 -33.17 8.92 -1.99
C ASP A 242 -34.31 9.40 -2.89
N GLN A 243 -34.33 8.98 -4.16
CA GLN A 243 -35.44 9.28 -5.08
C GLN A 243 -36.76 8.65 -4.62
N ALA A 244 -36.72 7.43 -4.07
CA ALA A 244 -37.90 6.73 -3.58
C ALA A 244 -38.53 7.36 -2.30
N LYS A 245 -37.79 8.21 -1.58
CA LYS A 245 -38.30 8.94 -0.41
C LYS A 245 -38.90 10.30 -0.75
N SER A 246 -38.70 10.78 -1.98
CA SER A 246 -39.23 12.05 -2.49
C SER A 246 -40.53 11.90 -3.29
N THR A 247 -41.07 10.68 -3.36
CA THR A 247 -42.42 10.32 -3.84
C THR A 247 -43.26 9.85 -2.68
#